data_AF-A0A4Y1ZYK4-F1
#
_entry.id   AF-A0A4Y1ZYK4-F1
#
_cell.length_a   1.000
_cell.length_b   1.000
_cell.length_c   1.000
_cell.angle_alpha   90.00
_cell.angle_beta   90.00
_cell.angle_gamma   90.00
#
_symmetry.space_group_name_H-M   'P 1'
#
loop_
_entity.id
_entity.type
_entity.pdbx_description
1 polymer ?
#
loop_
_entity_poly.entity_id
_entity_poly.type
_entity_poly.pdbx_seq_one_letter_code
_entity_poly.pdbx_strand_id
1 'polypeptide(L)'
;MHVVTVQDSERFYLRMLLLRKTGVISFNDLKTIDGTLCETFQEACKDLGLLNSDQHWHDTLFEAARMHMPSYLRILFVIICGFGEIQNIPDL
;
A
#
# COMPACT_ATOMS: atom_id res chain seq x y z
N MET A 1 -3.56 -28.00 2.46
CA MET A 1 -4.07 -26.77 1.81
C MET A 1 -3.43 -25.60 2.55
N HIS A 2 -2.41 -24.95 1.99
CA HIS A 2 -1.75 -23.83 2.65
C HIS A 2 -2.68 -22.62 2.53
N VAL A 3 -3.38 -22.28 3.61
CA VAL A 3 -4.13 -21.03 3.69
C VAL A 3 -3.08 -19.92 3.58
N VAL A 4 -3.15 -19.17 2.48
CA VAL A 4 -2.38 -17.93 2.35
C VAL A 4 -3.07 -16.95 3.27
N THR A 5 -2.47 -16.69 4.42
CA THR A 5 -2.99 -15.71 5.37
C THR A 5 -2.88 -14.33 4.75
N VAL A 6 -3.84 -13.46 5.05
CA VAL A 6 -3.85 -12.04 4.65
C VAL A 6 -2.60 -11.28 5.16
N GLN A 7 -1.81 -11.92 6.01
CA GLN A 7 -0.58 -11.41 6.62
C GLN A 7 0.66 -11.50 5.74
N ASP A 8 0.60 -12.12 4.56
CA ASP A 8 1.76 -12.20 3.66
C ASP A 8 1.74 -11.07 2.62
N SER A 9 1.74 -9.83 3.12
CA SER A 9 1.72 -8.60 2.32
C SER A 9 2.84 -8.60 1.27
N GLU A 10 4.01 -9.12 1.63
CA GLU A 10 5.14 -9.27 0.72
C GLU A 10 4.81 -10.15 -0.50
N ARG A 11 4.08 -11.26 -0.33
CA ARG A 11 3.64 -12.12 -1.46
C ARG A 11 2.59 -11.45 -2.34
N PHE A 12 1.75 -10.59 -1.78
CA PHE A 12 0.81 -9.80 -2.56
C PHE A 12 1.56 -8.84 -3.51
N TYR A 13 2.52 -8.09 -3.00
CA TYR A 13 3.34 -7.18 -3.81
C TYR A 13 4.20 -7.94 -4.83
N LEU A 14 4.77 -9.08 -4.45
CA LEU A 14 5.48 -9.97 -5.38
C LEU A 14 4.59 -10.38 -6.57
N ARG A 15 3.34 -10.81 -6.31
CA ARG A 15 2.39 -11.15 -7.37
C ARG A 15 2.07 -9.96 -8.27
N MET A 16 1.88 -8.76 -7.69
CA MET A 16 1.65 -7.55 -8.48
C MET A 16 2.80 -7.24 -9.43
N LEU A 17 4.05 -7.32 -8.95
CA LEU A 17 5.22 -7.07 -9.78
C LEU A 17 5.36 -8.09 -10.90
N LEU A 18 5.15 -9.37 -10.62
CA LEU A 18 5.20 -10.45 -11.63
C LEU A 18 4.15 -10.28 -12.73
N LEU A 19 3.00 -9.68 -12.42
CA LEU A 19 1.97 -9.37 -13.42
C LEU A 19 2.35 -8.19 -14.32
N ARG A 20 3.34 -7.38 -13.94
CA ARG A 20 3.76 -6.18 -14.68
C ARG A 20 5.11 -6.30 -15.36
N LYS A 21 6.07 -7.01 -14.76
CA LYS A 21 7.43 -7.17 -15.31
C LYS A 21 7.59 -8.55 -15.93
N THR A 22 7.85 -8.59 -17.24
CA THR A 22 8.16 -9.80 -17.99
C THR A 22 9.68 -9.94 -18.20
N GLY A 23 10.18 -11.17 -18.33
CA GLY A 23 11.60 -11.42 -18.63
C GLY A 23 12.59 -11.20 -17.48
N VAL A 24 12.10 -10.96 -16.25
CA VAL A 24 12.92 -10.92 -15.04
C VAL A 24 13.47 -12.32 -14.72
N ILE A 25 14.74 -12.40 -14.31
CA ILE A 25 15.41 -13.68 -14.01
C ILE A 25 15.74 -13.85 -12.52
N SER A 26 15.60 -12.80 -11.71
CA SER A 26 15.81 -12.84 -10.27
C SER A 26 14.86 -11.89 -9.51
N PHE A 27 14.73 -12.09 -8.19
CA PHE A 27 13.98 -11.18 -7.33
C PHE A 27 14.62 -9.78 -7.24
N ASN A 28 15.95 -9.69 -7.36
CA ASN A 28 16.62 -8.39 -7.39
C ASN A 28 16.26 -7.61 -8.66
N ASP A 29 16.16 -8.29 -9.82
CA ASP A 29 15.69 -7.64 -11.05
C ASP A 29 14.25 -7.17 -10.92
N LEU A 30 13.41 -7.95 -10.22
CA LEU A 30 12.02 -7.59 -9.95
C LEU A 30 11.94 -6.32 -9.10
N LYS A 31 12.77 -6.21 -8.07
CA LYS A 31 12.89 -5.05 -7.17
C LYS A 31 13.67 -3.86 -7.75
N THR A 32 14.30 -4.01 -8.90
CA THR A 32 15.08 -2.91 -9.51
C THR A 32 14.17 -2.02 -10.35
N ILE A 33 13.93 -0.77 -9.92
CA ILE A 33 13.15 0.24 -10.63
C ILE A 33 14.10 1.36 -11.07
N ASP A 34 14.12 1.67 -12.37
CA ASP A 34 15.00 2.70 -12.97
C ASP A 34 16.48 2.62 -12.55
N GLY A 35 17.00 1.40 -12.39
CA GLY A 35 18.39 1.13 -12.00
C GLY A 35 18.65 1.18 -10.49
N THR A 36 17.65 1.45 -9.67
CA THR A 36 17.75 1.45 -8.20
C THR A 36 17.11 0.18 -7.63
N LEU A 37 17.83 -0.53 -6.76
CA LEU A 37 17.32 -1.73 -6.10
C LEU A 37 16.52 -1.35 -4.86
N CYS A 38 15.22 -1.63 -4.84
CA CYS A 38 14.37 -1.46 -3.67
C CYS A 38 14.63 -2.57 -2.62
N GLU A 39 14.44 -2.25 -1.35
CA GLU A 39 14.61 -3.18 -0.24
C GLU A 39 13.48 -4.22 -0.22
N THR A 40 12.25 -3.78 -0.48
CA THR A 40 11.04 -4.62 -0.45
C THR A 40 10.29 -4.63 -1.77
N PHE A 41 9.45 -5.65 -2.01
CA PHE A 41 8.54 -5.65 -3.17
C PHE A 41 7.48 -4.55 -3.06
N GLN A 42 7.10 -4.15 -1.84
CA GLN A 42 6.18 -3.04 -1.62
C GLN A 42 6.77 -1.72 -2.13
N GLU A 43 8.02 -1.44 -1.78
CA GLU A 43 8.73 -0.24 -2.25
C GLU A 43 8.87 -0.24 -3.78
N ALA A 44 9.23 -1.38 -4.37
CA ALA A 44 9.26 -1.50 -5.83
C ALA A 44 7.89 -1.25 -6.48
N CYS A 45 6.79 -1.74 -5.88
CA CYS A 45 5.42 -1.44 -6.33
C CYS A 45 5.09 0.05 -6.17
N LYS A 46 5.56 0.70 -5.10
CA LYS A 46 5.35 2.14 -4.85
C LYS A 46 6.05 2.98 -5.92
N ASP A 47 7.31 2.69 -6.21
CA ASP A 47 8.10 3.42 -7.21
C ASP A 47 7.57 3.22 -8.64
N LEU A 48 7.00 2.03 -8.93
CA LEU A 48 6.27 1.76 -10.18
C LEU A 48 4.89 2.44 -10.24
N GLY A 49 4.43 3.13 -9.20
CA GLY A 49 3.12 3.75 -9.13
C GLY A 49 1.96 2.75 -9.10
N LEU A 50 2.20 1.52 -8.65
CA LEU A 50 1.18 0.46 -8.53
C LEU A 50 0.37 0.56 -7.24
N LEU A 51 0.85 1.33 -6.26
CA LEU A 51 0.19 1.54 -4.98
C LEU A 51 -0.44 2.92 -4.94
N ASN A 52 -1.69 2.98 -4.50
CA ASN A 52 -2.33 4.26 -4.21
C ASN A 52 -1.66 4.87 -2.98
N SER A 53 -1.39 6.17 -3.04
CA SER A 53 -0.85 6.91 -1.88
C SER A 53 -1.91 7.03 -0.78
N ASP A 54 -1.48 6.91 0.48
CA ASP A 54 -2.28 7.23 1.66
C ASP A 54 -2.74 8.71 1.68
N GLN A 55 -2.22 9.53 0.77
CA GLN A 55 -2.57 10.94 0.62
C GLN A 55 -4.08 11.15 0.45
N HIS A 56 -4.77 10.29 -0.31
CA HIS A 56 -6.22 10.40 -0.48
C HIS A 56 -6.96 10.36 0.87
N TRP A 57 -6.56 9.47 1.77
CA TRP A 57 -7.17 9.34 3.09
C TRP A 57 -6.89 10.56 3.95
N HIS A 58 -5.66 11.10 3.88
CA HIS A 58 -5.27 12.32 4.58
C HIS A 58 -6.07 13.54 4.10
N ASP A 59 -6.18 13.71 2.77
CA ASP A 59 -6.93 14.83 2.17
C ASP A 59 -8.41 14.74 2.56
N THR A 60 -9.01 13.54 2.50
CA THR A 60 -10.41 13.32 2.87
C THR A 60 -10.66 13.63 4.36
N LEU A 61 -9.75 13.21 5.24
CA LEU A 61 -9.84 13.52 6.68
C LEU A 61 -9.68 15.02 6.95
N PHE A 62 -8.77 15.69 6.25
CA PHE A 62 -8.54 17.12 6.38
C PHE A 62 -9.76 17.93 5.92
N GLU A 63 -10.39 17.55 4.80
CA GLU A 63 -11.62 18.17 4.33
C GLU A 63 -12.78 17.95 5.31
N ALA A 64 -12.97 16.72 5.79
CA ALA A 64 -14.00 16.42 6.79
C ALA A 64 -13.81 17.22 8.09
N ALA A 65 -12.57 17.47 8.50
CA ALA A 65 -12.24 18.31 9.65
C ALA A 65 -12.62 19.78 9.42
N ARG A 66 -12.37 20.31 8.21
CA ARG A 66 -12.73 21.68 7.82
C ARG A 66 -14.24 21.90 7.70
N MET A 67 -14.99 20.86 7.36
CA MET A 67 -16.45 20.93 7.24
C MET A 67 -17.17 20.93 8.60
N HIS A 68 -16.44 20.85 9.73
CA HIS A 68 -17.01 20.80 11.08
C HIS A 68 -18.12 19.74 11.22
N MET A 69 -17.87 18.52 10.72
CA MET A 69 -18.78 17.38 10.86
C MET A 69 -18.16 16.29 11.76
N PRO A 70 -18.21 16.41 13.09
CA PRO A 70 -17.51 15.51 14.01
C PRO A 70 -17.97 14.07 13.92
N SER A 71 -19.25 13.83 13.61
CA SER A 71 -19.81 12.49 13.44
C SER A 71 -19.28 11.80 12.20
N TYR A 72 -19.24 12.51 11.06
CA TYR A 72 -18.70 11.98 9.81
C TYR A 72 -17.21 11.71 9.90
N LEU A 73 -16.46 12.58 10.57
CA LEU A 73 -15.02 12.38 10.76
C LEU A 73 -14.71 11.11 11.57
N ARG A 74 -15.51 10.81 12.62
CA ARG A 74 -15.36 9.55 13.39
C ARG A 74 -15.72 8.32 12.55
N ILE A 75 -16.78 8.38 11.76
CA ILE A 75 -17.19 7.28 10.87
C ILE A 75 -16.11 7.04 9.81
N LEU A 76 -15.62 8.11 9.19
CA LEU A 76 -14.55 8.04 8.19
C LEU A 76 -13.27 7.44 8.78
N PHE A 77 -12.87 7.86 9.97
CA PHE A 77 -11.73 7.30 10.67
C PHE A 77 -11.89 5.80 10.93
N VAL A 78 -13.04 5.35 11.42
CA VAL A 78 -13.32 3.92 11.64
C VAL A 78 -13.28 3.12 10.34
N ILE A 79 -13.80 3.68 9.22
CA ILE A 79 -13.74 3.03 7.91
C ILE A 79 -12.28 2.89 7.44
N ILE A 80 -11.48 3.95 7.58
CA ILE A 80 -10.06 3.92 7.21
C ILE A 80 -9.31 2.89 8.06
N CYS A 81 -9.52 2.85 9.38
CA CYS A 81 -8.88 1.87 10.26
C CYS A 81 -9.34 0.42 10.02
N GLY A 82 -10.61 0.21 9.65
CA GLY A 82 -11.18 -1.12 9.46
C GLY A 82 -10.93 -1.73 8.08
N PHE A 83 -10.81 -0.89 7.05
CA PHE A 83 -10.78 -1.33 5.64
C PHE A 83 -9.69 -0.69 4.80
N GLY A 84 -9.00 0.35 5.30
CA GLY A 84 -7.87 0.93 4.60
C GLY A 84 -6.68 -0.03 4.62
N GLU A 85 -6.07 -0.27 3.46
CA GLU A 85 -4.71 -0.82 3.39
C GLU A 85 -3.74 0.29 3.85
N ILE A 86 -3.74 0.59 5.16
CA ILE A 86 -2.86 1.62 5.73
C ILE A 86 -1.43 1.08 5.63
N GLN A 87 -0.67 1.63 4.69
CA GLN A 87 0.70 1.13 4.42
C GLN A 87 1.71 1.55 5.49
N ASN A 88 1.32 2.45 6.40
CA ASN A 88 2.16 3.01 7.44
C ASN A 88 1.41 3.04 8.77
N ILE A 89 1.22 1.89 9.41
CA ILE A 89 0.84 1.86 10.83
C ILE A 89 2.14 2.08 11.61
N PRO A 90 2.35 3.23 12.28
CA PRO A 90 3.51 3.40 13.14
C PRO A 90 3.40 2.36 14.26
N ASP A 91 4.49 1.62 14.52
CA ASP A 91 4.56 0.77 15.70
C ASP A 91 4.27 1.62 16.95
N LEU A 92 3.26 1.23 17.72
CA LEU A 92 2.85 1.90 18.96
C LEU A 92 3.75 1.51 20.13
#